data_AF-A0A5B8QXX8-F1
#
_entry.id   AF-A0A5B8QXX8-F1
#
_cell.length_a   1.000
_cell.length_b   1.000
_cell.length_c   1.000
_cell.angle_alpha   90.00
_cell.angle_beta   90.00
_cell.angle_gamma   90.00
#
_symmetry.space_group_name_H-M   'P 1'
#
loop_
_entity.id
_entity.type
_entity.pdbx_description
1 polymer ?
#
loop_
_entity_poly.entity_id
_entity_poly.type
_entity_poly.pdbx_seq_one_letter_code
_entity_poly.pdbx_strand_id
1 'polypeptide(L)'
;MKHILLSAIGSHPQLITETLYDLYAAGKPHPDEIYVITTLDSVKKLKQGLLADGQLAKFEAHYSRQAAIINDNHIWVIEDSVGRPAFDAKNAQEQIAMADFITCKVYALTSRDDVAVHASVSGGRKTMAFYLGYAMSLLGRKQDELSHVFVN
;
A
#
# COMPACT_ATOMS: atom_id res chain seq x y z
N MET A 1 19.91 -0.78 2.74
CA MET A 1 18.70 -1.34 2.13
C MET A 1 17.55 -0.46 2.59
N LYS A 2 16.75 0.06 1.66
CA LYS A 2 15.59 0.90 2.01
C LYS A 2 14.38 0.01 2.31
N HIS A 3 13.54 0.43 3.23
CA HIS A 3 12.30 -0.26 3.58
C HIS A 3 11.11 0.45 2.94
N ILE A 4 10.28 -0.31 2.24
CA ILE A 4 9.08 0.20 1.59
C ILE A 4 7.86 -0.41 2.26
N LEU A 5 6.90 0.41 2.66
CA LEU A 5 5.55 -0.06 2.96
C LEU A 5 4.69 0.05 1.68
N LEU A 6 4.16 -1.07 1.21
CA LEU A 6 3.17 -1.11 0.14
C LEU A 6 1.80 -1.48 0.72
N SER A 7 0.84 -0.57 0.67
CA SER A 7 -0.50 -0.81 1.23
C SER A 7 -1.58 -0.76 0.16
N ALA A 8 -2.43 -1.80 0.11
CA ALA A 8 -3.70 -1.71 -0.62
C ALA A 8 -4.74 -1.04 0.28
N ILE A 9 -5.26 0.13 -0.10
CA ILE A 9 -6.16 0.93 0.75
C ILE A 9 -7.42 1.33 -0.02
N GLY A 10 -8.56 1.20 0.66
CA GLY A 10 -9.86 1.69 0.21
C GLY A 10 -10.33 2.85 1.08
N SER A 11 -11.54 2.73 1.64
CA SER A 11 -12.18 3.80 2.41
C SER A 11 -11.59 4.06 3.80
N HIS A 12 -10.59 3.29 4.26
CA HIS A 12 -10.03 3.36 5.62
C HIS A 12 -8.51 3.64 5.59
N PRO A 13 -8.09 4.89 5.36
CA PRO A 13 -6.67 5.23 5.28
C PRO A 13 -5.91 5.04 6.60
N GLN A 14 -6.61 5.00 7.74
CA GLN A 14 -6.00 4.76 9.05
C GLN A 14 -5.27 3.41 9.15
N LEU A 15 -5.61 2.44 8.29
CA LEU A 15 -4.91 1.15 8.25
C LEU A 15 -3.41 1.28 7.95
N ILE A 16 -2.99 2.36 7.28
CA ILE A 16 -1.57 2.66 7.10
C ILE A 16 -0.91 2.92 8.46
N THR A 17 -1.48 3.80 9.29
CA THR A 17 -0.92 4.11 10.62
C THR A 17 -0.99 2.92 11.56
N GLU A 18 -2.04 2.09 11.49
CA GLU A 18 -2.11 0.83 12.24
C GLU A 18 -1.01 -0.15 11.80
N THR A 19 -0.74 -0.26 10.49
CA THR A 19 0.37 -1.07 9.99
C THR A 19 1.72 -0.53 10.49
N LEU A 20 1.91 0.79 10.48
CA LEU A 20 3.12 1.41 11.01
C LEU A 20 3.27 1.16 12.51
N TYR A 21 2.17 1.16 13.26
CA TYR A 21 2.18 0.83 14.68
C TYR A 21 2.58 -0.64 14.92
N ASP A 22 2.03 -1.59 14.15
CA ASP A 22 2.40 -3.00 14.27
C ASP A 22 3.89 -3.23 13.94
N LEU A 23 4.41 -2.56 12.91
CA LEU A 23 5.85 -2.58 12.60
C LEU A 23 6.68 -2.05 13.76
N TYR A 24 6.26 -0.92 14.33
CA TYR A 24 6.89 -0.30 15.49
C TYR A 24 6.91 -1.27 16.68
N ALA A 25 5.76 -1.85 17.03
CA ALA A 25 5.60 -2.73 18.17
C ALA A 25 6.40 -4.03 18.01
N ALA A 26 6.56 -4.53 16.77
CA ALA A 26 7.38 -5.68 16.45
C ALA A 26 8.89 -5.37 16.39
N GLY A 27 9.31 -4.12 16.62
CA GLY A 27 10.71 -3.71 16.52
C GLY A 27 11.27 -3.76 15.09
N LYS A 28 10.39 -3.73 14.08
CA LYS A 28 10.78 -3.78 12.66
C LYS A 28 11.23 -2.40 12.16
N PRO A 29 11.99 -2.36 11.07
CA PRO A 29 12.38 -1.11 10.44
C PRO A 29 11.16 -0.26 10.07
N HIS A 30 11.23 1.05 10.36
CA HIS A 30 10.27 2.00 9.85
C HIS A 30 10.50 2.21 8.34
N PRO A 31 9.46 2.29 7.52
CA PRO A 31 9.63 2.48 6.07
C PRO A 31 10.25 3.83 5.74
N ASP A 32 11.14 3.84 4.75
CA ASP A 32 11.68 5.05 4.12
C ASP A 32 10.69 5.64 3.10
N GLU A 33 9.91 4.79 2.44
CA GLU A 33 8.92 5.17 1.41
C GLU A 33 7.60 4.43 1.67
N ILE A 34 6.45 5.11 1.50
CA ILE A 34 5.11 4.51 1.60
C ILE A 34 4.41 4.62 0.25
N TYR A 35 4.12 3.47 -0.35
CA TYR A 35 3.33 3.34 -1.57
C TYR A 35 1.92 2.86 -1.24
N VAL A 36 0.93 3.44 -1.90
CA VAL A 36 -0.47 3.11 -1.67
C VAL A 36 -1.12 2.76 -3.00
N ILE A 37 -1.64 1.53 -3.12
CA ILE A 37 -2.55 1.15 -4.20
C ILE A 37 -3.97 1.42 -3.75
N THR A 38 -4.71 2.22 -4.51
CA THR A 38 -6.06 2.64 -4.14
C THR A 38 -6.96 2.82 -5.37
N THR A 39 -8.22 3.19 -5.13
CA THR A 39 -9.21 3.50 -6.16
C THR A 39 -9.45 5.00 -6.23
N LEU A 40 -9.93 5.49 -7.38
CA LEU A 40 -10.08 6.93 -7.64
C LEU A 40 -10.94 7.66 -6.59
N ASP A 41 -12.04 7.03 -6.17
CA ASP A 41 -12.95 7.51 -5.14
C ASP A 41 -12.28 7.60 -3.75
N SER A 42 -11.29 6.77 -3.47
CA SER A 42 -10.58 6.73 -2.18
C SER A 42 -9.42 7.72 -2.11
N VAL A 43 -8.88 8.21 -3.24
CA VAL A 43 -7.71 9.13 -3.27
C VAL A 43 -7.95 10.37 -2.43
N LYS A 44 -9.10 11.03 -2.59
CA LYS A 44 -9.39 12.28 -1.86
C LYS A 44 -9.39 12.04 -0.35
N LYS A 45 -10.04 10.96 0.11
CA LYS A 45 -10.11 10.62 1.54
C LYS A 45 -8.74 10.23 2.09
N LEU A 46 -7.96 9.46 1.32
CA LEU A 46 -6.59 9.07 1.65
C LEU A 46 -5.71 10.31 1.84
N LYS A 47 -5.64 11.19 0.83
CA LYS A 47 -4.83 12.41 0.90
C LYS A 47 -5.28 13.34 2.03
N GLN A 48 -6.58 13.51 2.21
CA GLN A 48 -7.12 14.34 3.29
C GLN A 48 -6.69 13.80 4.66
N GLY A 49 -7.01 12.55 4.97
CA GLY A 49 -6.75 12.01 6.31
C GLY A 49 -5.27 11.80 6.58
N LEU A 50 -4.56 11.10 5.68
CA LEU A 50 -3.18 10.69 5.92
C LEU A 50 -2.21 11.89 5.86
N LEU A 51 -2.39 12.77 4.88
CA LEU A 51 -1.44 13.85 4.57
C LEU A 51 -1.93 15.22 5.06
N ALA A 52 -3.11 15.68 4.63
CA ALA A 52 -3.57 17.04 4.92
C ALA A 52 -3.93 17.26 6.40
N ASP A 53 -4.63 16.30 7.02
CA ASP A 53 -4.94 16.29 8.46
C ASP A 53 -3.73 15.85 9.31
N GLY A 54 -2.64 15.46 8.64
CA GLY A 54 -1.34 15.16 9.23
C GLY A 54 -1.31 13.89 10.08
N GLN A 55 -2.17 12.90 9.85
CA GLN A 55 -2.19 11.68 10.68
C GLN A 55 -0.88 10.90 10.62
N LEU A 56 -0.24 10.83 9.43
CA LEU A 56 1.09 10.23 9.31
C LEU A 56 2.13 11.01 10.11
N ALA A 57 2.19 12.33 9.94
CA ALA A 57 3.14 13.18 10.65
C ALA A 57 2.95 13.13 12.18
N LYS A 58 1.70 13.04 12.65
CA LYS A 58 1.39 12.85 14.09
C LYS A 58 1.91 11.52 14.60
N PHE A 59 1.73 10.43 13.85
CA PHE A 59 2.28 9.12 14.20
C PHE A 59 3.81 9.19 14.29
N GLU A 60 4.46 9.72 13.26
CA GLU A 60 5.93 9.82 13.19
C GLU A 60 6.50 10.65 14.35
N ALA A 61 5.87 11.78 14.66
CA ALA A 61 6.25 12.60 15.81
C ALA A 61 6.04 11.86 17.15
N HIS A 62 4.91 11.19 17.33
CA HIS A 62 4.58 10.49 18.56
C HIS A 62 5.57 9.36 18.87
N TYR A 63 5.99 8.59 17.86
CA TYR A 63 6.92 7.47 18.01
C TYR A 63 8.37 7.82 17.68
N SER A 64 8.71 9.11 17.55
CA SER A 64 10.06 9.60 17.22
C SER A 64 10.67 8.91 15.98
N ARG A 65 9.87 8.76 14.93
CA ARG A 65 10.29 8.16 13.66
C ARG A 65 10.66 9.22 12.64
N GLN A 66 11.60 8.88 11.77
CA GLN A 66 11.93 9.71 10.62
C GLN A 66 10.76 9.69 9.64
N ALA A 67 10.45 10.84 9.06
CA ALA A 67 9.35 10.96 8.11
C ALA A 67 9.58 10.08 6.87
N ALA A 68 8.60 9.24 6.56
CA ALA A 68 8.61 8.44 5.35
C ALA A 68 8.24 9.31 4.13
N ILE A 69 8.85 9.03 2.99
CA ILE A 69 8.52 9.73 1.75
C ILE A 69 7.19 9.18 1.22
N ILE A 70 6.22 10.07 1.10
CA ILE A 70 4.95 9.83 0.40
C ILE A 70 4.51 11.11 -0.31
N ASN A 71 4.22 10.96 -1.60
CA ASN A 71 3.71 12.04 -2.44
C ASN A 71 2.83 11.46 -3.56
N ASP A 72 2.38 12.29 -4.47
CA ASP A 72 1.46 11.89 -5.53
C ASP A 72 1.99 10.75 -6.42
N ASN A 73 3.30 10.60 -6.58
CA ASN A 73 3.90 9.49 -7.36
C ASN A 73 3.84 8.14 -6.62
N HIS A 74 3.58 8.16 -5.31
CA HIS A 74 3.47 6.97 -4.46
C HIS A 74 2.01 6.52 -4.27
N ILE A 75 1.04 7.34 -4.71
CA ILE A 75 -0.38 7.01 -4.64
C ILE A 75 -0.81 6.49 -6.01
N TRP A 76 -0.90 5.18 -6.14
CA TRP A 76 -1.23 4.49 -7.36
C TRP A 76 -2.72 4.18 -7.43
N VAL A 77 -3.40 4.87 -8.35
CA VAL A 77 -4.81 4.63 -8.64
C VAL A 77 -4.92 3.46 -9.61
N ILE A 78 -5.70 2.45 -9.27
CA ILE A 78 -5.93 1.30 -10.15
C ILE A 78 -6.58 1.76 -11.45
N GLU A 79 -5.96 1.40 -12.57
CA GLU A 79 -6.37 1.74 -13.93
C GLU A 79 -6.35 0.52 -14.84
N ASP A 80 -7.07 0.61 -15.96
CA ASP A 80 -7.06 -0.39 -17.03
C ASP A 80 -5.83 -0.24 -17.94
N SER A 81 -5.70 -1.16 -18.90
CA SER A 81 -4.58 -1.18 -19.87
C SER A 81 -4.43 0.09 -20.72
N VAL A 82 -5.42 0.99 -20.73
CA VAL A 82 -5.38 2.27 -21.47
C VAL A 82 -5.33 3.48 -20.53
N GLY A 83 -5.05 3.28 -19.24
CA GLY A 83 -4.87 4.33 -18.23
C GLY A 83 -6.18 4.92 -17.72
N ARG A 84 -7.32 4.25 -17.91
CA ARG A 84 -8.61 4.70 -17.35
C ARG A 84 -8.79 4.10 -15.96
N PRO A 85 -9.15 4.88 -14.94
CA PRO A 85 -9.43 4.34 -13.61
C PRO A 85 -10.46 3.20 -13.65
N ALA A 86 -10.19 2.09 -12.97
CA ALA A 86 -11.14 0.97 -12.90
C ALA A 86 -12.28 1.34 -11.93
N PHE A 87 -13.52 1.45 -12.44
CA PHE A 87 -14.59 2.14 -11.70
C PHE A 87 -15.29 1.29 -10.65
N ASP A 88 -15.25 -0.05 -10.71
CA ASP A 88 -15.93 -0.84 -9.68
C ASP A 88 -15.49 -2.29 -9.48
N ALA A 89 -14.57 -2.82 -10.30
CA ALA A 89 -14.16 -4.23 -10.29
C ALA A 89 -15.35 -5.21 -10.30
N LYS A 90 -16.47 -4.85 -10.95
CA LYS A 90 -17.70 -5.66 -10.91
C LYS A 90 -17.74 -6.71 -12.01
N ASN A 91 -17.05 -6.47 -13.11
CA ASN A 91 -16.96 -7.40 -14.23
C ASN A 91 -15.57 -8.03 -14.32
N ALA A 92 -15.47 -9.13 -15.09
CA ALA A 92 -14.24 -9.89 -15.23
C ALA A 92 -13.07 -9.07 -15.82
N GLN A 93 -13.36 -8.15 -16.76
CA GLN A 93 -12.32 -7.32 -17.38
C GLN A 93 -11.71 -6.35 -16.38
N GLU A 94 -12.51 -5.70 -15.54
CA GLU A 94 -12.02 -4.82 -14.48
C GLU A 94 -11.24 -5.59 -13.41
N GLN A 95 -11.63 -6.83 -13.11
CA GLN A 95 -10.88 -7.70 -12.21
C GLN A 95 -9.50 -8.07 -12.76
N ILE A 96 -9.42 -8.39 -14.06
CA ILE A 96 -8.15 -8.65 -14.76
C ILE A 96 -7.27 -7.38 -14.74
N ALA A 97 -7.84 -6.22 -15.09
CA ALA A 97 -7.12 -4.96 -15.05
C ALA A 97 -6.54 -4.66 -13.65
N MET A 98 -7.33 -4.88 -12.60
CA MET A 98 -6.87 -4.70 -11.22
C MET A 98 -5.76 -5.69 -10.85
N ALA A 99 -5.88 -6.95 -11.25
CA ALA A 99 -4.86 -7.97 -11.03
C ALA A 99 -3.54 -7.61 -11.74
N ASP A 100 -3.61 -7.23 -13.01
CA ASP A 100 -2.46 -6.82 -13.82
C ASP A 100 -1.80 -5.58 -13.23
N PHE A 101 -2.59 -4.57 -12.86
CA PHE A 101 -2.08 -3.35 -12.24
C PHE A 101 -1.31 -3.64 -10.95
N ILE A 102 -1.93 -4.37 -10.00
CA ILE A 102 -1.31 -4.71 -8.72
C ILE A 102 -0.05 -5.54 -8.93
N THR A 103 -0.10 -6.53 -9.82
CA THR A 103 1.03 -7.41 -10.11
C THR A 103 2.20 -6.61 -10.70
N CYS A 104 1.95 -5.72 -11.65
CA CYS A 104 2.96 -4.85 -12.23
C CYS A 104 3.59 -3.91 -11.20
N LYS A 105 2.80 -3.35 -10.27
CA LYS A 105 3.32 -2.48 -9.19
C LYS A 105 4.17 -3.26 -8.19
N VAL A 106 3.74 -4.46 -7.80
CA VAL A 106 4.55 -5.35 -6.96
C VAL A 106 5.86 -5.70 -7.67
N TYR A 107 5.80 -6.12 -8.93
CA TYR A 107 6.98 -6.42 -9.74
C TYR A 107 7.96 -5.24 -9.83
N ALA A 108 7.45 -4.03 -10.04
CA ALA A 108 8.29 -2.83 -10.12
C ALA A 108 9.07 -2.57 -8.81
N LEU A 109 8.46 -2.83 -7.65
CA LEU A 109 9.13 -2.68 -6.37
C LEU A 109 10.06 -3.86 -6.06
N THR A 110 9.63 -5.10 -6.30
CA THR A 110 10.45 -6.29 -5.99
C THR A 110 11.57 -6.53 -7.00
N SER A 111 11.58 -5.87 -8.15
CA SER A 111 12.72 -5.87 -9.09
C SER A 111 13.90 -5.00 -8.63
N ARG A 112 13.73 -4.23 -7.54
CA ARG A 112 14.76 -3.33 -7.00
C ARG A 112 15.56 -4.03 -5.90
N ASP A 113 16.79 -4.41 -6.16
CA ASP A 113 17.63 -5.12 -5.17
C ASP A 113 18.03 -4.26 -3.96
N ASP A 114 17.88 -2.94 -4.04
CA ASP A 114 18.22 -2.00 -2.97
C ASP A 114 17.12 -1.82 -1.91
N VAL A 115 15.95 -2.47 -2.09
CA VAL A 115 14.78 -2.32 -1.21
C VAL A 115 14.28 -3.64 -0.64
N ALA A 116 13.61 -3.54 0.50
CA ALA A 116 12.78 -4.57 1.12
C ALA A 116 11.33 -4.07 1.21
N VAL A 117 10.39 -4.83 0.66
CA VAL A 117 8.97 -4.47 0.60
C VAL A 117 8.21 -5.16 1.74
N HIS A 118 7.59 -4.38 2.60
CA HIS A 118 6.55 -4.84 3.52
C HIS A 118 5.18 -4.54 2.89
N ALA A 119 4.48 -5.56 2.42
CA ALA A 119 3.16 -5.42 1.83
C ALA A 119 2.06 -5.63 2.90
N SER A 120 1.12 -4.68 3.00
CA SER A 120 -0.04 -4.76 3.89
C SER A 120 -1.31 -5.05 3.10
N VAL A 121 -1.95 -6.18 3.42
CA VAL A 121 -3.23 -6.62 2.84
C VAL A 121 -4.44 -6.30 3.73
N SER A 122 -4.26 -5.40 4.71
CA SER A 122 -5.30 -5.05 5.70
C SER A 122 -6.40 -4.14 5.17
N GLY A 123 -6.21 -3.51 4.00
CA GLY A 123 -7.13 -2.51 3.47
C GLY A 123 -7.66 -2.80 2.06
N GLY A 124 -8.58 -1.94 1.62
CA GLY A 124 -9.19 -2.03 0.30
C GLY A 124 -10.39 -2.97 0.24
N ARG A 125 -10.90 -3.18 -0.97
CA ARG A 125 -11.86 -4.26 -1.23
C ARG A 125 -11.12 -5.59 -1.06
N LYS A 126 -11.79 -6.65 -0.56
CA LYS A 126 -11.20 -7.99 -0.37
C LYS A 126 -10.40 -8.48 -1.57
N THR A 127 -10.85 -8.13 -2.78
CA THR A 127 -10.18 -8.52 -4.02
C THR A 127 -8.84 -7.81 -4.25
N MET A 128 -8.67 -6.57 -3.80
CA MET A 128 -7.36 -5.88 -3.84
C MET A 128 -6.36 -6.58 -2.92
N ALA A 129 -6.78 -6.88 -1.68
CA ALA A 129 -5.98 -7.64 -0.72
C ALA A 129 -5.60 -9.02 -1.26
N PHE A 130 -6.56 -9.72 -1.90
CA PHE A 130 -6.33 -10.99 -2.57
C PHE A 130 -5.24 -10.87 -3.66
N TYR A 131 -5.37 -9.93 -4.60
CA TYR A 131 -4.39 -9.79 -5.68
C TYR A 131 -3.02 -9.33 -5.19
N LEU A 132 -2.96 -8.44 -4.18
CA LEU A 132 -1.70 -8.03 -3.57
C LEU A 132 -1.00 -9.22 -2.89
N GLY A 133 -1.74 -9.99 -2.08
CA GLY A 133 -1.20 -11.20 -1.45
C GLY A 133 -0.75 -12.24 -2.47
N TYR A 134 -1.50 -12.43 -3.56
CA TYR A 134 -1.15 -13.37 -4.63
C TYR A 134 0.11 -12.93 -5.39
N ALA A 135 0.19 -11.65 -5.77
CA ALA A 135 1.37 -11.09 -6.41
C ALA A 135 2.62 -11.20 -5.52
N MET A 136 2.52 -10.90 -4.22
CA MET A 136 3.61 -11.07 -3.26
C MET A 136 4.02 -12.54 -3.08
N SER A 137 3.08 -13.49 -3.18
CA SER A 137 3.41 -14.92 -3.10
C SER A 137 4.22 -15.41 -4.31
N LEU A 138 4.10 -14.74 -5.46
CA LEU A 138 4.83 -15.07 -6.68
C LEU A 138 6.14 -14.29 -6.82
N LEU A 139 6.14 -13.03 -6.41
CA LEU A 139 7.19 -12.05 -6.72
C LEU A 139 7.97 -11.57 -5.48
N GLY A 140 7.49 -11.89 -4.28
CA GLY A 140 8.16 -11.54 -3.03
C GLY A 140 9.48 -12.29 -2.89
N ARG A 141 10.49 -11.57 -2.39
CA ARG A 141 11.84 -12.08 -2.16
C ARG A 141 12.07 -12.36 -0.68
N LYS A 142 13.25 -12.89 -0.34
CA LYS A 142 13.60 -13.27 1.04
C LYS A 142 13.54 -12.11 2.04
N GLN A 143 13.81 -10.88 1.58
CA GLN A 143 13.77 -9.67 2.41
C GLN A 143 12.38 -9.00 2.44
N ASP A 144 11.46 -9.43 1.59
CA ASP A 144 10.12 -8.87 1.52
C ASP A 144 9.20 -9.62 2.49
N GLU A 145 8.15 -8.94 2.97
CA GLU A 145 7.19 -9.49 3.92
C GLU A 145 5.76 -9.14 3.53
N LEU A 146 4.82 -10.00 3.89
CA LEU A 146 3.39 -9.79 3.74
C LEU A 146 2.73 -9.84 5.12
N SER A 147 1.95 -8.82 5.49
CA SER A 147 1.23 -8.79 6.75
C SER A 147 -0.25 -8.45 6.60
N HIS A 148 -1.03 -8.85 7.61
CA HIS A 148 -2.40 -8.44 7.78
C HIS A 148 -2.63 -7.99 9.23
N VAL A 149 -2.62 -6.68 9.45
CA VAL A 149 -3.11 -6.02 10.67
C VAL A 149 -4.62 -6.10 10.72
N PHE A 150 -5.15 -6.52 11.86
CA PHE A 150 -6.58 -6.53 12.14
C PHE A 150 -6.90 -5.39 13.10
N VAL A 151 -7.88 -4.56 12.73
CA VAL A 151 -8.36 -3.45 13.58
C VAL A 151 -9.71 -3.86 14.15
N ASN A 152 -9.78 -3.93 15.47
CA ASN A 152 -11.01 -4.20 16.23
C ASN A 152 -11.83 -2.93 16.46
#